data_AF-A0A1I0S0H5-F1
#
_entry.id   AF-A0A1I0S0H5-F1
#
_cell.length_a   1.000
_cell.length_b   1.000
_cell.length_c   1.000
_cell.angle_alpha   90.00
_cell.angle_beta   90.00
_cell.angle_gamma   90.00
#
_symmetry.space_group_name_H-M   'P 1'
#
loop_
_entity.id
_entity.type
_entity.pdbx_description
1 polymer ?
#
loop_
_entity_poly.entity_id
_entity_poly.type
_entity_poly.pdbx_seq_one_letter_code
_entity_poly.pdbx_strand_id
1 'polypeptide(L)'
;MKSLFTIVFLLIIQIFSAQEEVYANGIFNFEENKAQKIFTDWTRVRQEPNINSTIQDSLQTNQQILILKKEEKVLQLGERSANWYKISYQKGDKTSEGYVWGGNLAIGYRNKNGYDFLFGLTKTVDRKDKQFNQNVRQNVASIKVVEGNKLIDEVSFDTGSGESLNFGSFTIESNHKLKNVEFTLKAAVSGEACGVAGYDQYVLFKDKKLIALPQLMNVGDADVYYHTEEFIFPNDKGGIPNAFIFKMEEMEKDENDKEKKKSASKTYLWNGNSYQLK
;
A
#
# COMPACT_ATOMS: atom_id res chain seq x y z
N MET A 1 9.59 -59.36 8.91
CA MET A 1 10.36 -58.25 9.53
C MET A 1 10.81 -57.20 8.52
N LYS A 2 11.19 -57.53 7.28
CA LYS A 2 11.64 -56.53 6.28
C LYS A 2 10.53 -55.62 5.74
N SER A 3 9.28 -56.09 5.56
CA SER A 3 8.18 -55.24 5.05
C SER A 3 7.60 -54.27 6.07
N LEU A 4 7.75 -54.56 7.38
CA LEU A 4 7.29 -53.66 8.45
C LEU A 4 8.15 -52.38 8.52
N PHE A 5 9.46 -52.50 8.26
CA PHE A 5 10.37 -51.35 8.21
C PHE A 5 10.11 -50.45 6.99
N THR A 6 9.67 -51.02 5.86
CA THR A 6 9.36 -50.25 4.65
C THR A 6 8.11 -49.38 4.83
N ILE A 7 7.09 -49.89 5.54
CA ILE A 7 5.85 -49.15 5.83
C ILE A 7 6.13 -48.01 6.83
N VAL A 8 6.97 -48.25 7.84
CA VAL A 8 7.38 -47.22 8.81
C VAL A 8 8.20 -46.11 8.14
N PHE A 9 9.05 -46.45 7.16
CA PHE A 9 9.83 -45.45 6.42
C PHE A 9 8.95 -44.59 5.48
N LEU A 10 7.92 -45.17 4.86
CA LEU A 10 6.94 -44.45 4.03
C LEU A 10 6.05 -43.49 4.84
N LEU A 11 5.73 -43.85 6.09
CA LEU A 11 4.96 -42.98 6.99
C LEU A 11 5.77 -41.77 7.49
N ILE A 12 7.10 -41.88 7.62
CA ILE A 12 7.97 -40.77 8.04
C ILE A 12 8.11 -39.71 6.93
N ILE A 13 8.04 -40.11 5.65
CA ILE A 13 8.14 -39.19 4.51
C ILE A 13 6.89 -38.28 4.41
N GLN A 14 5.72 -38.71 4.87
CA GLN A 14 4.50 -37.90 4.85
C GLN A 14 4.42 -36.86 5.98
N ILE A 15 5.36 -36.89 6.93
CA ILE A 15 5.44 -35.91 8.04
C ILE A 15 6.35 -34.72 7.69
N PHE A 16 7.01 -34.74 6.52
CA PHE A 16 7.52 -33.51 5.90
C PHE A 16 6.33 -32.71 5.40
N SER A 17 5.74 -32.05 6.38
CA SER A 17 4.59 -31.17 6.29
C SER A 17 4.81 -30.20 5.13
N ALA A 18 3.79 -30.04 4.30
CA ALA A 18 3.65 -28.84 3.49
C ALA A 18 3.67 -27.64 4.44
N GLN A 19 4.84 -27.04 4.67
CA GLN A 19 4.89 -25.70 5.24
C GLN A 19 4.23 -24.82 4.21
N GLU A 20 3.15 -24.12 4.61
CA GLU A 20 2.64 -23.01 3.81
C GLU A 20 3.82 -22.06 3.58
N GLU A 21 4.30 -22.04 2.35
CA GLU A 21 5.37 -21.15 1.95
C GLU A 21 4.81 -19.73 2.01
N VAL A 22 5.31 -18.93 2.94
CA VAL A 22 4.87 -17.55 3.09
C VAL A 22 5.53 -16.74 1.99
N TYR A 23 4.75 -16.41 0.96
CA TYR A 23 5.19 -15.53 -0.12
C TYR A 23 5.17 -14.06 0.34
N ALA A 24 6.14 -13.28 -0.13
CA ALA A 24 6.11 -11.84 0.06
C ALA A 24 5.00 -11.21 -0.80
N ASN A 25 4.29 -10.24 -0.25
CA ASN A 25 3.35 -9.43 -1.04
C ASN A 25 4.13 -8.66 -2.12
N GLY A 26 3.62 -8.65 -3.35
CA GLY A 26 4.28 -8.03 -4.50
C GLY A 26 4.63 -6.55 -4.31
N ILE A 27 3.85 -5.83 -3.50
CA ILE A 27 4.04 -4.40 -3.25
C ILE A 27 5.36 -4.07 -2.52
N PHE A 28 5.97 -5.08 -1.89
CA PHE A 28 7.27 -4.97 -1.22
C PHE A 28 8.42 -5.52 -2.05
N ASN A 29 8.24 -5.66 -3.37
CA ASN A 29 9.30 -6.05 -4.28
C ASN A 29 10.14 -4.83 -4.68
N PHE A 30 11.33 -4.71 -4.09
CA PHE A 30 12.27 -3.63 -4.38
C PHE A 30 13.44 -4.13 -5.23
N GLU A 31 13.80 -3.35 -6.23
CA GLU A 31 14.90 -3.67 -7.14
C GLU A 31 16.28 -3.49 -6.46
N GLU A 32 17.17 -4.42 -6.72
CA GLU A 32 18.58 -4.30 -6.32
C GLU A 32 19.27 -3.15 -7.06
N ASN A 33 20.26 -2.54 -6.41
CA ASN A 33 21.00 -1.38 -6.88
C ASN A 33 20.14 -0.13 -7.12
N LYS A 34 18.94 -0.06 -6.53
CA LYS A 34 18.09 1.14 -6.51
C LYS A 34 18.05 1.78 -5.14
N ALA A 35 17.95 3.11 -5.14
CA ALA A 35 17.73 3.88 -3.93
C ALA A 35 16.29 3.70 -3.43
N GLN A 36 16.14 3.51 -2.12
CA GLN A 36 14.85 3.42 -1.45
C GLN A 36 14.86 4.28 -0.18
N LYS A 37 13.69 4.54 0.39
CA LYS A 37 13.56 5.33 1.63
C LYS A 37 12.91 4.54 2.74
N ILE A 38 13.32 4.82 3.97
CA ILE A 38 12.63 4.33 5.17
C ILE A 38 11.29 5.03 5.32
N PHE A 39 10.22 4.25 5.47
CA PHE A 39 8.86 4.78 5.63
C PHE A 39 8.46 4.90 7.10
N THR A 40 8.79 3.89 7.90
CA THR A 40 8.51 3.90 9.35
C THR A 40 9.27 5.01 10.05
N ASP A 41 8.80 5.42 11.22
CA ASP A 41 9.47 6.48 11.99
C ASP A 41 10.91 6.11 12.30
N TRP A 42 11.11 4.82 12.62
CA TRP A 42 12.41 4.19 12.77
C TRP A 42 12.38 2.76 12.19
N THR A 43 13.50 2.33 11.63
CA THR A 43 13.75 0.92 11.30
C THR A 43 15.05 0.47 11.95
N ARG A 44 15.09 -0.77 12.43
CA ARG A 44 16.29 -1.37 13.00
C ARG A 44 17.10 -2.02 11.89
N VAL A 45 18.38 -1.67 11.80
CA VAL A 45 19.35 -2.36 10.95
C VAL A 45 19.91 -3.53 11.74
N ARG A 46 19.86 -4.72 11.15
CA ARG A 46 20.26 -5.97 11.81
C ARG A 46 21.46 -6.60 11.13
N GLN A 47 22.20 -7.37 11.91
CA GLN A 47 23.37 -8.10 11.41
C GLN A 47 22.99 -9.23 10.43
N GLU A 48 21.83 -9.84 10.62
CA GLU A 48 21.28 -10.90 9.78
C GLU A 48 19.79 -10.63 9.47
N PRO A 49 19.22 -11.22 8.39
CA PRO A 49 17.82 -11.07 8.01
C PRO A 49 16.88 -11.82 8.99
N ASN A 50 16.83 -11.39 10.24
CA ASN A 50 16.06 -12.05 11.29
C ASN A 50 15.69 -11.05 12.39
N ILE A 51 14.43 -11.07 12.85
CA ILE A 51 13.96 -10.25 13.98
C ILE A 51 14.70 -10.51 15.31
N ASN A 52 15.35 -11.67 15.45
CA ASN A 52 16.12 -12.04 16.64
C ASN A 52 17.62 -11.75 16.49
N SER A 53 18.06 -11.27 15.32
CA SER A 53 19.47 -10.90 15.09
C SER A 53 19.84 -9.61 15.82
N THR A 54 21.12 -9.49 16.20
CA THR A 54 21.72 -8.30 16.78
C THR A 54 21.36 -7.05 15.99
N ILE A 55 20.88 -6.03 16.70
CA ILE A 55 20.62 -4.70 16.15
C ILE A 55 21.96 -3.98 16.07
N GLN A 56 22.36 -3.56 14.87
CA GLN A 56 23.59 -2.83 14.62
C GLN A 56 23.38 -1.32 14.59
N ASP A 57 22.20 -0.90 14.13
CA ASP A 57 21.85 0.52 14.00
C ASP A 57 20.33 0.74 13.93
N SER A 58 19.94 2.01 13.81
CA SER A 58 18.58 2.44 13.52
C SER A 58 18.57 3.60 12.52
N LEU A 59 17.67 3.53 11.54
CA LEU A 59 17.48 4.58 10.53
C LEU A 59 16.12 5.25 10.72
N GLN A 60 16.06 6.55 10.52
CA GLN A 60 14.83 7.35 10.65
C GLN A 60 14.00 7.33 9.37
N THR A 61 12.74 7.74 9.47
CA THR A 61 11.91 8.04 8.30
C THR A 61 12.62 8.98 7.31
N ASN A 62 12.33 8.81 6.02
CA ASN A 62 12.94 9.52 4.90
C ASN A 62 14.43 9.26 4.66
N GLN A 63 15.11 8.51 5.53
CA GLN A 63 16.51 8.19 5.33
C GLN A 63 16.66 7.34 4.05
N GLN A 64 17.52 7.82 3.15
CA GLN A 64 17.82 7.13 1.90
C GLN A 64 18.78 5.96 2.16
N ILE A 65 18.47 4.85 1.51
CA ILE A 65 19.27 3.62 1.52
C ILE A 65 19.48 3.15 0.07
N LEU A 66 20.47 2.29 -0.14
CA LEU A 66 20.66 1.54 -1.38
C LEU A 66 20.30 0.07 -1.11
N ILE A 67 19.41 -0.51 -1.91
CA ILE A 67 19.14 -1.94 -1.87
C ILE A 67 20.33 -2.66 -2.50
N LEU A 68 21.05 -3.46 -1.73
CA LEU A 68 22.18 -4.25 -2.23
C LEU A 68 21.74 -5.64 -2.68
N LYS A 69 20.86 -6.28 -1.90
CA LYS A 69 20.41 -7.64 -2.16
C LYS A 69 19.02 -7.89 -1.59
N LYS A 70 18.17 -8.59 -2.33
CA LYS A 70 16.93 -9.19 -1.84
C LYS A 70 17.21 -10.58 -1.28
N GLU A 71 16.88 -10.83 -0.03
CA GLU A 71 17.01 -12.17 0.57
C GLU A 71 15.74 -12.98 0.35
N GLU A 72 15.88 -14.28 0.14
CA GLU A 72 14.74 -15.22 -0.02
C GLU A 72 13.88 -15.28 1.24
N LYS A 73 14.49 -15.03 2.41
CA LYS A 73 13.81 -15.08 3.69
C LYS A 73 12.70 -14.03 3.79
N VAL A 74 11.47 -14.50 3.99
CA VAL A 74 10.27 -13.68 4.20
C VAL A 74 9.93 -13.61 5.68
N LEU A 75 9.47 -12.45 6.12
CA LEU A 75 8.81 -12.26 7.41
C LEU A 75 7.41 -11.72 7.17
N GLN A 76 6.42 -12.35 7.81
CA GLN A 76 5.04 -11.87 7.85
C GLN A 76 4.71 -11.27 9.21
N LEU A 77 4.20 -10.04 9.21
CA LEU A 77 3.67 -9.34 10.38
C LEU A 77 2.25 -8.83 10.05
N GLY A 78 1.25 -9.52 10.60
CA GLY A 78 -0.15 -9.31 10.20
C GLY A 78 -0.39 -9.83 8.78
N GLU A 79 -1.01 -9.02 7.94
CA GLU A 79 -1.24 -9.33 6.52
C GLU A 79 -0.06 -8.91 5.62
N ARG A 80 1.00 -8.34 6.21
CA ARG A 80 2.18 -7.85 5.47
C ARG A 80 3.29 -8.87 5.52
N SER A 81 3.55 -9.52 4.40
CA SER A 81 4.64 -10.43 4.13
C SER A 81 5.67 -9.73 3.25
N ALA A 82 6.91 -9.62 3.71
CA ALA A 82 7.97 -8.99 2.92
C ALA A 82 9.32 -9.69 3.12
N ASN A 83 10.14 -9.68 2.08
CA ASN A 83 11.53 -10.12 2.14
C ASN A 83 12.36 -9.23 3.07
N TRP A 84 13.48 -9.78 3.52
CA TRP A 84 14.58 -8.97 4.05
C TRP A 84 15.44 -8.44 2.92
N TYR A 85 16.00 -7.26 3.13
CA TYR A 85 16.92 -6.63 2.18
C TYR A 85 18.22 -6.33 2.87
N LYS A 86 19.33 -6.74 2.24
CA LYS A 86 20.65 -6.19 2.57
C LYS A 86 20.73 -4.79 1.98
N ILE A 87 21.13 -3.83 2.78
CA ILE A 87 21.16 -2.42 2.43
C ILE A 87 22.51 -1.79 2.71
N SER A 88 22.83 -0.74 1.98
CA SER A 88 23.90 0.22 2.30
C SER A 88 23.27 1.57 2.64
N TYR A 89 23.84 2.27 3.62
CA TYR A 89 23.37 3.58 4.07
C TYR A 89 24.54 4.43 4.58
N GLN A 90 24.35 5.74 4.51
CA GLN A 90 25.29 6.72 5.05
C GLN A 90 24.94 7.08 6.49
N LYS A 91 25.97 7.17 7.35
CA LYS A 91 25.87 7.70 8.70
C LYS A 91 27.06 8.63 8.95
N GLY A 92 26.81 9.93 8.83
CA GLY A 92 27.90 10.90 8.70
C GLY A 92 28.75 10.56 7.47
N ASP A 93 30.07 10.49 7.64
CA ASP A 93 31.02 10.19 6.56
C ASP A 93 31.27 8.69 6.34
N LYS A 94 30.53 7.81 7.03
CA LYS A 94 30.73 6.37 6.96
C LYS A 94 29.57 5.67 6.23
N THR A 95 29.93 4.93 5.20
CA THR A 95 29.06 3.90 4.60
C THR A 95 29.00 2.68 5.52
N SER A 96 27.79 2.25 5.87
CA SER A 96 27.54 1.04 6.66
C SER A 96 26.54 0.14 5.93
N GLU A 97 26.57 -1.15 6.27
CA GLU A 97 25.65 -2.15 5.72
C GLU A 97 24.92 -2.88 6.83
N GLY A 98 23.79 -3.50 6.46
CA GLY A 98 23.06 -4.43 7.30
C GLY A 98 21.73 -4.81 6.68
N TYR A 99 20.83 -5.37 7.48
CA TYR A 99 19.57 -5.93 7.01
C TYR A 99 18.36 -5.18 7.57
N VAL A 100 17.38 -4.91 6.71
CA VAL A 100 16.09 -4.34 7.09
C VAL A 100 14.95 -5.17 6.50
N TRP A 101 13.82 -5.21 7.19
CA TRP A 101 12.62 -5.86 6.68
C TRP A 101 11.93 -4.94 5.67
N GLY A 102 11.58 -5.47 4.49
CA GLY A 102 11.00 -4.69 3.38
C GLY A 102 9.71 -3.98 3.74
N GLY A 103 8.92 -4.52 4.66
CA GLY A 103 7.68 -3.88 5.14
C GLY A 103 7.87 -2.55 5.87
N ASN A 104 9.11 -2.15 6.17
CA ASN A 104 9.45 -0.84 6.74
C ASN A 104 9.88 0.21 5.70
N LEU A 105 10.01 -0.18 4.44
CA LEU A 105 10.44 0.69 3.34
C LEU A 105 9.23 1.37 2.69
N ALA A 106 9.45 2.54 2.07
CA ALA A 106 8.44 3.20 1.28
C ALA A 106 8.11 2.37 0.04
N ILE A 107 6.82 2.15 -0.20
CA ILE A 107 6.33 1.54 -1.45
C ILE A 107 6.61 2.49 -2.61
N GLY A 108 6.40 3.79 -2.40
CA GLY A 108 6.77 4.83 -3.35
C GLY A 108 7.15 6.11 -2.64
N TYR A 109 8.00 6.92 -3.30
CA TYR A 109 8.31 8.27 -2.83
C TYR A 109 8.41 9.26 -3.98
N ARG A 110 8.13 10.54 -3.69
CA ARG A 110 8.24 11.65 -4.64
C ARG A 110 8.85 12.85 -3.94
N ASN A 111 9.61 13.66 -4.67
CA ASN A 111 10.14 14.92 -4.15
C ASN A 111 9.53 16.08 -4.94
N LYS A 112 9.06 17.11 -4.23
CA LYS A 112 8.54 18.34 -4.86
C LYS A 112 8.59 19.50 -3.87
N ASN A 113 8.98 20.68 -4.37
CA ASN A 113 9.00 21.93 -3.59
C ASN A 113 9.80 21.84 -2.26
N GLY A 114 10.87 21.05 -2.22
CA GLY A 114 11.69 20.87 -1.01
C GLY A 114 11.13 19.87 0.01
N TYR A 115 9.99 19.23 -0.29
CA TYR A 115 9.41 18.16 0.52
C TYR A 115 9.62 16.81 -0.14
N ASP A 116 9.78 15.80 0.69
CA ASP A 116 9.61 14.41 0.30
C ASP A 116 8.21 13.94 0.69
N PHE A 117 7.60 13.16 -0.19
CA PHE A 117 6.33 12.50 0.02
C PHE A 117 6.58 11.01 0.01
N LEU A 118 6.16 10.31 1.07
CA LEU A 118 6.38 8.88 1.22
C LEU A 118 5.04 8.17 1.29
N PHE A 119 4.90 7.07 0.56
CA PHE A 119 3.76 6.18 0.59
C PHE A 119 4.22 4.80 1.07
N GLY A 120 3.51 4.24 2.05
CA GLY A 120 3.86 2.94 2.64
C GLY A 120 2.74 2.36 3.50
N LEU A 121 2.90 1.09 3.92
CA LEU A 121 1.98 0.41 4.82
C LEU A 121 2.42 0.54 6.28
N THR A 122 1.48 0.88 7.15
CA THR A 122 1.73 1.16 8.57
C THR A 122 1.45 -0.04 9.46
N LYS A 123 0.28 -0.68 9.30
CA LYS A 123 -0.19 -1.76 10.18
C LYS A 123 -1.32 -2.57 9.54
N THR A 124 -1.59 -3.72 10.15
CA THR A 124 -2.81 -4.49 9.97
C THR A 124 -3.69 -4.29 11.20
N VAL A 125 -5.00 -4.11 11.01
CA VAL A 125 -6.00 -3.96 12.07
C VAL A 125 -7.13 -4.96 11.87
N ASP A 126 -7.68 -5.48 12.96
CA ASP A 126 -8.94 -6.24 12.90
C ASP A 126 -10.11 -5.27 12.84
N ARG A 127 -10.98 -5.43 11.85
CA ARG A 127 -12.23 -4.67 11.71
C ARG A 127 -13.41 -5.62 11.70
N LYS A 128 -14.49 -5.19 12.33
CA LYS A 128 -15.73 -5.94 12.29
C LYS A 128 -16.46 -5.67 10.99
N ASP A 129 -16.59 -6.68 10.16
CA ASP A 129 -17.47 -6.66 9.01
C ASP A 129 -18.93 -6.58 9.51
N LYS A 130 -19.65 -5.53 9.08
CA LYS A 130 -21.02 -5.28 9.53
C LYS A 130 -22.04 -6.18 8.84
N GLN A 131 -21.73 -6.68 7.65
CA GLN A 131 -22.63 -7.52 6.84
C GLN A 131 -22.59 -8.98 7.31
N PHE A 132 -21.40 -9.48 7.62
CA PHE A 132 -21.18 -10.88 8.00
C PHE A 132 -20.93 -11.06 9.51
N ASN A 133 -20.83 -9.97 10.28
CA ASN A 133 -20.58 -9.98 11.72
C ASN A 133 -19.30 -10.74 12.11
N GLN A 134 -18.29 -10.72 11.25
CA GLN A 134 -16.99 -11.38 11.44
C GLN A 134 -15.86 -10.35 11.53
N ASN A 135 -14.75 -10.73 12.17
CA ASN A 135 -13.54 -9.90 12.14
C ASN A 135 -12.77 -10.18 10.86
N VAL A 136 -12.54 -9.12 10.08
CA VAL A 136 -11.70 -9.14 8.89
C VAL A 136 -10.45 -8.32 9.15
N ARG A 137 -9.30 -8.82 8.69
CA ARG A 137 -8.04 -8.08 8.76
C ARG A 137 -7.96 -7.08 7.62
N GLN A 138 -7.65 -5.84 7.96
CA GLN A 138 -7.47 -4.76 6.99
C GLN A 138 -6.11 -4.11 7.16
N ASN A 139 -5.47 -3.80 6.04
CA ASN A 139 -4.22 -3.08 5.98
C ASN A 139 -4.48 -1.58 5.97
N VAL A 140 -3.58 -0.84 6.61
CA VAL A 140 -3.62 0.63 6.67
C VAL A 140 -2.37 1.17 6.01
N ALA A 141 -2.54 1.92 4.94
CA ALA A 141 -1.50 2.72 4.32
C ALA A 141 -1.44 4.12 4.89
N SER A 142 -0.34 4.83 4.64
CA SER A 142 -0.28 6.27 4.87
C SER A 142 0.59 6.99 3.83
N ILE A 143 0.24 8.26 3.60
CA ILE A 143 1.05 9.22 2.85
C ILE A 143 1.61 10.22 3.86
N LYS A 144 2.93 10.33 3.91
CA LYS A 144 3.65 11.27 4.77
C LYS A 144 4.23 12.39 3.92
N VAL A 145 4.16 13.63 4.39
CA VAL A 145 4.98 14.73 3.88
C VAL A 145 6.06 15.06 4.90
N VAL A 146 7.30 15.13 4.45
CA VAL A 146 8.47 15.32 5.30
C VAL A 146 9.40 16.39 4.73
N GLU A 147 10.04 17.15 5.60
CA GLU A 147 11.04 18.18 5.27
C GLU A 147 12.35 17.78 5.98
N GLY A 148 13.35 17.33 5.23
CA GLY A 148 14.47 16.58 5.81
C GLY A 148 13.96 15.30 6.49
N ASN A 149 14.24 15.10 7.78
CA ASN A 149 13.71 13.96 8.56
C ASN A 149 12.50 14.33 9.42
N LYS A 150 11.97 15.56 9.29
CA LYS A 150 10.85 16.04 10.09
C LYS A 150 9.53 15.70 9.41
N LEU A 151 8.66 14.96 10.11
CA LEU A 151 7.27 14.77 9.69
C LEU A 151 6.52 16.11 9.78
N ILE A 152 5.88 16.49 8.67
CA ILE A 152 5.11 17.73 8.55
C ILE A 152 3.62 17.44 8.66
N ASP A 153 3.14 16.40 7.97
CA ASP A 153 1.75 15.94 8.02
C ASP A 153 1.65 14.48 7.53
N GLU A 154 0.58 13.80 7.90
CA GLU A 154 0.30 12.42 7.51
C GLU A 154 -1.20 12.19 7.35
N VAL A 155 -1.57 11.42 6.34
CA VAL A 155 -2.93 10.88 6.20
C VAL A 155 -2.88 9.38 6.02
N SER A 156 -3.81 8.67 6.66
CA SER A 156 -3.92 7.21 6.59
C SER A 156 -5.20 6.79 5.89
N PHE A 157 -5.15 5.65 5.21
CA PHE A 157 -6.28 5.09 4.47
C PHE A 157 -6.22 3.55 4.46
N ASP A 158 -7.35 2.92 4.16
CA ASP A 158 -7.47 1.46 4.10
C ASP A 158 -6.92 0.91 2.78
N THR A 159 -6.41 -0.31 2.74
CA THR A 159 -5.98 -0.94 1.48
C THR A 159 -6.50 -2.37 1.34
N GLY A 160 -7.56 -2.72 2.05
CA GLY A 160 -8.14 -4.06 2.03
C GLY A 160 -7.30 -5.10 2.76
N SER A 161 -7.51 -6.37 2.39
CA SER A 161 -6.81 -7.54 2.97
C SER A 161 -5.37 -7.67 2.45
N GLY A 162 -4.66 -8.73 2.84
CA GLY A 162 -3.35 -9.07 2.27
C GLY A 162 -3.40 -9.34 0.75
N GLU A 163 -4.53 -9.79 0.21
CA GLU A 163 -4.70 -10.11 -1.22
C GLU A 163 -4.60 -8.87 -2.12
N SER A 164 -4.99 -7.70 -1.59
CA SER A 164 -4.87 -6.42 -2.29
C SER A 164 -3.42 -5.92 -2.34
N LEU A 165 -2.46 -6.52 -1.63
CA LEU A 165 -1.11 -5.98 -1.48
C LEU A 165 -0.13 -6.38 -2.58
N ASN A 166 -0.58 -6.54 -3.82
CA ASN A 166 0.34 -6.98 -4.87
C ASN A 166 0.99 -5.85 -5.65
N PHE A 167 0.21 -4.86 -6.06
CA PHE A 167 0.71 -3.70 -6.79
C PHE A 167 0.54 -2.43 -5.96
N GLY A 168 1.52 -1.54 -6.06
CA GLY A 168 1.47 -0.22 -5.46
C GLY A 168 1.94 0.84 -6.44
N SER A 169 1.25 1.97 -6.50
CA SER A 169 1.70 3.13 -7.26
C SER A 169 1.56 4.42 -6.46
N PHE A 170 2.42 5.38 -6.76
CA PHE A 170 2.40 6.68 -6.11
C PHE A 170 2.80 7.77 -7.09
N THR A 171 1.91 8.72 -7.38
CA THR A 171 2.12 9.76 -8.39
C THR A 171 1.81 11.15 -7.83
N ILE A 172 2.40 12.16 -8.47
CA ILE A 172 2.02 13.57 -8.29
C ILE A 172 1.26 13.97 -9.54
N GLU A 173 0.07 14.50 -9.35
CA GLU A 173 -0.79 15.05 -10.38
C GLU A 173 -0.84 16.58 -10.30
N SER A 174 -1.64 17.21 -11.16
CA SER A 174 -1.84 18.66 -11.11
C SER A 174 -2.64 19.07 -9.86
N ASN A 175 -2.96 20.36 -9.72
CA ASN A 175 -3.93 20.81 -8.71
C ASN A 175 -5.40 20.64 -9.14
N HIS A 176 -5.61 20.09 -10.34
CA HIS A 176 -6.91 19.89 -10.97
C HIS A 176 -7.79 21.16 -11.03
N LYS A 177 -7.18 22.34 -11.07
CA LYS A 177 -7.87 23.64 -10.98
C LYS A 177 -8.77 23.80 -9.75
N LEU A 178 -8.50 23.07 -8.66
CA LEU A 178 -9.11 23.33 -7.36
C LEU A 178 -8.44 24.55 -6.71
N LYS A 179 -9.25 25.46 -6.17
CA LYS A 179 -8.78 26.70 -5.55
C LYS A 179 -7.78 26.42 -4.43
N ASN A 180 -6.65 27.12 -4.44
CA ASN A 180 -5.60 27.04 -3.42
C ASN A 180 -4.98 25.65 -3.20
N VAL A 181 -5.13 24.72 -4.15
CA VAL A 181 -4.39 23.44 -4.13
C VAL A 181 -3.10 23.61 -4.90
N GLU A 182 -1.99 23.13 -4.35
CA GLU A 182 -0.69 23.16 -5.03
C GLU A 182 -0.57 22.01 -6.04
N PHE A 183 -0.93 20.81 -5.61
CA PHE A 183 -0.99 19.59 -6.42
C PHE A 183 -1.72 18.48 -5.67
N THR A 184 -2.00 17.39 -6.36
CA THR A 184 -2.60 16.18 -5.78
C THR A 184 -1.59 15.04 -5.79
N LEU A 185 -1.60 14.26 -4.72
CA LEU A 185 -0.92 12.97 -4.61
C LEU A 185 -1.95 11.87 -4.86
N LYS A 186 -1.59 10.87 -5.65
CA LYS A 186 -2.42 9.67 -5.84
C LYS A 186 -1.61 8.45 -5.42
N ALA A 187 -2.10 7.73 -4.42
CA ALA A 187 -1.59 6.42 -4.02
C ALA A 187 -2.60 5.35 -4.40
N ALA A 188 -2.14 4.26 -5.02
CA ALA A 188 -2.99 3.14 -5.41
C ALA A 188 -2.43 1.82 -4.87
N VAL A 189 -3.30 0.92 -4.46
CA VAL A 189 -2.98 -0.47 -4.06
C VAL A 189 -3.97 -1.43 -4.71
N SER A 190 -3.50 -2.53 -5.30
CA SER A 190 -4.39 -3.53 -5.92
C SER A 190 -3.82 -4.94 -5.91
N GLY A 191 -4.70 -5.95 -5.95
CA GLY A 191 -4.33 -7.36 -6.09
C GLY A 191 -4.08 -7.78 -7.54
N GLU A 192 -3.70 -9.05 -7.74
CA GLU A 192 -3.55 -9.65 -9.08
C GLU A 192 -4.79 -10.37 -9.58
N ALA A 193 -5.62 -10.87 -8.65
CA ALA A 193 -6.73 -11.76 -8.98
C ALA A 193 -8.03 -10.99 -9.28
N CYS A 194 -8.84 -11.58 -10.15
CA CYS A 194 -10.22 -11.15 -10.36
C CYS A 194 -10.99 -11.18 -9.03
N GLY A 195 -11.91 -10.24 -8.83
CA GLY A 195 -12.67 -10.10 -7.60
C GLY A 195 -11.90 -9.47 -6.44
N VAL A 196 -10.59 -9.20 -6.56
CA VAL A 196 -9.83 -8.48 -5.54
C VAL A 196 -9.96 -6.98 -5.76
N ALA A 197 -10.40 -6.26 -4.73
CA ALA A 197 -10.53 -4.81 -4.78
C ALA A 197 -9.17 -4.11 -4.82
N GLY A 198 -9.08 -3.11 -5.68
CA GLY A 198 -8.07 -2.06 -5.68
C GLY A 198 -8.60 -0.78 -5.04
N TYR A 199 -7.69 0.00 -4.47
CA TYR A 199 -8.00 1.21 -3.70
C TYR A 199 -7.13 2.37 -4.17
N ASP A 200 -7.79 3.47 -4.54
CA ASP A 200 -7.14 4.73 -4.90
C ASP A 200 -7.40 5.78 -3.81
N GLN A 201 -6.32 6.37 -3.30
CA GLN A 201 -6.38 7.49 -2.37
C GLN A 201 -5.80 8.74 -3.01
N TYR A 202 -6.68 9.70 -3.31
CA TYR A 202 -6.31 11.05 -3.70
C TYR A 202 -6.12 11.92 -2.46
N VAL A 203 -5.02 12.69 -2.42
CA VAL A 203 -4.69 13.58 -1.31
C VAL A 203 -4.25 14.93 -1.87
N LEU A 204 -4.99 15.98 -1.55
CA LEU A 204 -4.64 17.34 -1.93
C LEU A 204 -3.51 17.84 -1.04
N PHE A 205 -2.50 18.46 -1.63
CA PHE A 205 -1.45 19.16 -0.90
C PHE A 205 -1.63 20.68 -1.00
N LYS A 206 -1.67 21.34 0.15
CA LYS A 206 -1.86 22.79 0.28
C LYS A 206 -1.25 23.28 1.59
N ASP A 207 -0.47 24.35 1.57
CA ASP A 207 0.02 25.02 2.79
C ASP A 207 0.69 24.04 3.78
N LYS A 208 1.49 23.11 3.25
CA LYS A 208 2.13 22.02 4.00
C LYS A 208 1.15 21.03 4.66
N LYS A 209 -0.11 20.98 4.23
CA LYS A 209 -1.16 20.07 4.74
C LYS A 209 -1.62 19.09 3.69
N LEU A 210 -1.90 17.88 4.16
CA LEU A 210 -2.46 16.78 3.39
C LEU A 210 -3.96 16.68 3.68
N ILE A 211 -4.78 16.73 2.64
CA ILE A 211 -6.24 16.62 2.74
C ILE A 211 -6.67 15.42 1.91
N ALA A 212 -6.97 14.31 2.59
CA ALA A 212 -7.48 13.11 1.94
C ALA A 212 -8.88 13.36 1.39
N LEU A 213 -9.10 13.01 0.13
CA LEU A 213 -10.44 12.91 -0.46
C LEU A 213 -11.07 11.56 -0.06
N PRO A 214 -12.38 11.37 -0.29
CA PRO A 214 -12.98 10.04 -0.15
C PRO A 214 -12.17 9.02 -0.95
N GLN A 215 -11.89 7.88 -0.33
CA GLN A 215 -11.21 6.78 -0.99
C GLN A 215 -12.10 6.21 -2.10
N LEU A 216 -11.48 5.78 -3.20
CA LEU A 216 -12.14 5.06 -4.27
C LEU A 216 -11.79 3.58 -4.20
N MET A 217 -12.77 2.73 -4.51
CA MET A 217 -12.64 1.28 -4.62
C MET A 217 -13.00 0.86 -6.04
N ASN A 218 -12.18 -0.01 -6.63
CA ASN A 218 -12.41 -0.57 -7.95
C ASN A 218 -12.21 -2.09 -7.90
N VAL A 219 -13.15 -2.85 -8.42
CA VAL A 219 -13.06 -4.32 -8.51
C VAL A 219 -13.73 -4.80 -9.79
N GLY A 220 -13.15 -5.81 -10.41
CA GLY A 220 -13.73 -6.47 -11.58
C GLY A 220 -13.59 -7.98 -11.44
N ASP A 221 -14.61 -8.69 -11.87
CA ASP A 221 -14.63 -10.15 -11.99
C ASP A 221 -15.10 -10.52 -13.40
N ALA A 222 -14.12 -10.54 -14.30
CA ALA A 222 -14.30 -10.80 -15.72
C ALA A 222 -15.52 -10.06 -16.31
N ASP A 223 -16.39 -10.78 -17.02
CA ASP A 223 -17.61 -10.25 -17.62
C ASP A 223 -18.85 -10.43 -16.73
N VAL A 224 -18.68 -10.84 -15.46
CA VAL A 224 -19.77 -11.15 -14.54
C VAL A 224 -20.10 -9.96 -13.64
N TYR A 225 -19.07 -9.29 -13.12
CA TYR A 225 -19.23 -8.18 -12.20
C TYR A 225 -18.15 -7.12 -12.39
N TYR A 226 -18.54 -5.84 -12.28
CA TYR A 226 -17.58 -4.78 -11.98
C TYR A 226 -18.19 -3.73 -11.07
N HIS A 227 -17.32 -3.07 -10.34
CA HIS A 227 -17.58 -1.87 -9.58
C HIS A 227 -16.43 -0.91 -9.81
N THR A 228 -16.74 0.27 -10.35
CA THR A 228 -15.76 1.31 -10.63
C THR A 228 -16.13 2.60 -9.93
N GLU A 229 -15.15 3.22 -9.31
CA GLU A 229 -15.28 4.51 -8.65
C GLU A 229 -14.20 5.46 -9.19
N GLU A 230 -14.62 6.66 -9.59
CA GLU A 230 -13.74 7.69 -10.12
C GLU A 230 -14.08 9.10 -9.60
N PHE A 231 -13.12 9.99 -9.71
CA PHE A 231 -13.34 11.43 -9.54
C PHE A 231 -13.32 12.14 -10.89
N ILE A 232 -14.29 13.05 -11.07
CA ILE A 232 -14.24 14.09 -12.10
C ILE A 232 -13.88 15.39 -11.42
N PHE A 233 -12.72 15.91 -11.76
CA PHE A 233 -12.21 17.18 -11.26
C PHE A 233 -12.55 18.36 -12.19
N PRO A 234 -12.36 19.62 -11.76
CA PRO A 234 -12.72 20.79 -12.56
C PRO A 234 -12.05 20.90 -13.94
N ASN A 235 -10.88 20.29 -14.12
CA ASN A 235 -10.18 20.25 -15.40
C ASN A 235 -10.57 19.07 -16.30
N ASP A 236 -11.39 18.15 -15.82
CA ASP A 236 -11.87 17.00 -16.58
C ASP A 236 -13.15 17.33 -17.34
N LYS A 237 -13.50 16.47 -18.31
CA LYS A 237 -14.75 16.63 -19.07
C LYS A 237 -15.96 16.47 -18.13
N GLY A 238 -16.78 17.51 -18.05
CA GLY A 238 -17.94 17.55 -17.14
C GLY A 238 -17.60 18.01 -15.72
N GLY A 239 -16.37 18.46 -15.48
CA GLY A 239 -15.94 19.07 -14.23
C GLY A 239 -16.68 20.37 -13.90
N ILE A 240 -16.81 20.65 -12.60
CA ILE A 240 -17.45 21.87 -12.08
C ILE A 240 -16.39 22.68 -11.34
N PRO A 241 -16.29 24.01 -11.54
CA PRO A 241 -15.37 24.85 -10.79
C PRO A 241 -15.54 24.70 -9.28
N ASN A 242 -14.43 24.61 -8.55
CA ASN A 242 -14.42 24.48 -7.08
C ASN A 242 -15.24 23.29 -6.55
N ALA A 243 -15.28 22.19 -7.28
CA ALA A 243 -15.88 20.95 -6.83
C ALA A 243 -15.16 19.77 -7.45
N PHE A 244 -15.28 18.60 -6.83
CA PHE A 244 -14.98 17.33 -7.47
C PHE A 244 -16.20 16.42 -7.35
N ILE A 245 -16.42 15.61 -8.37
CA ILE A 245 -17.59 14.74 -8.47
C ILE A 245 -17.12 13.31 -8.33
N PHE A 246 -17.58 12.63 -7.30
CA PHE A 246 -17.48 11.18 -7.23
C PHE A 246 -18.51 10.57 -8.17
N LYS A 247 -18.09 9.57 -8.94
CA LYS A 247 -18.96 8.71 -9.72
C LYS A 247 -18.68 7.26 -9.38
N MET A 248 -19.75 6.49 -9.28
CA MET A 248 -19.73 5.04 -9.18
C MET A 248 -20.55 4.45 -10.32
N GLU A 249 -20.02 3.42 -10.96
CA GLU A 249 -20.75 2.53 -11.85
C GLU A 249 -20.55 1.08 -11.39
N GLU A 250 -21.63 0.31 -11.38
CA GLU A 250 -21.63 -1.09 -11.02
C GLU A 250 -22.47 -1.87 -12.02
N MET A 251 -21.99 -3.04 -12.41
CA MET A 251 -22.73 -3.98 -13.25
C MET A 251 -22.57 -5.39 -12.72
N GLU A 252 -23.67 -6.14 -12.74
CA GLU A 252 -23.71 -7.55 -12.42
C GLU A 252 -24.59 -8.29 -13.44
N LYS A 253 -24.18 -9.47 -13.89
CA LYS A 253 -25.04 -10.37 -14.67
C LYS A 253 -25.77 -11.34 -13.77
N ASP A 254 -27.07 -11.54 -14.03
CA ASP A 254 -27.81 -12.62 -13.38
C ASP A 254 -27.61 -13.97 -14.08
N GLU A 255 -28.25 -15.02 -13.53
CA GLU A 255 -28.15 -16.40 -14.04
C GLU A 255 -28.61 -16.57 -15.50
N ASN A 256 -29.30 -15.59 -16.09
CA ASN A 256 -29.75 -15.59 -17.48
C ASN A 256 -28.94 -14.61 -18.36
N ASP A 257 -27.73 -14.25 -17.94
CA ASP A 257 -26.86 -13.27 -18.61
C ASP A 257 -27.45 -11.87 -18.75
N LYS A 258 -28.48 -11.52 -17.96
CA LYS A 258 -29.07 -10.19 -18.01
C LYS A 258 -28.29 -9.22 -17.12
N GLU A 259 -27.85 -8.11 -17.72
CA GLU A 259 -27.11 -7.06 -17.02
C GLU A 259 -28.03 -6.23 -16.11
N LYS A 260 -27.60 -6.06 -14.86
CA LYS A 260 -28.14 -5.09 -13.90
C LYS A 260 -27.09 -4.03 -13.65
N LYS A 261 -27.39 -2.79 -14.03
CA LYS A 261 -26.48 -1.64 -13.84
C LYS A 261 -26.98 -0.74 -12.73
N LYS A 262 -26.06 -0.26 -11.90
CA LYS A 262 -26.28 0.79 -10.91
C LYS A 262 -25.27 1.90 -11.16
N SER A 263 -25.68 3.13 -10.91
CA SER A 263 -24.75 4.25 -10.90
C SER A 263 -25.12 5.20 -9.77
N ALA A 264 -24.11 5.86 -9.22
CA ALA A 264 -24.29 6.91 -8.23
C ALA A 264 -23.34 8.06 -8.51
N SER A 265 -23.74 9.26 -8.10
CA SER A 265 -22.87 10.43 -8.16
C SER A 265 -23.05 11.30 -6.93
N LYS A 266 -21.94 11.83 -6.43
CA LYS A 266 -21.88 12.73 -5.27
C LYS A 266 -20.99 13.91 -5.62
N THR A 267 -21.51 15.13 -5.49
CA THR A 267 -20.71 16.34 -5.73
C THR A 267 -20.19 16.86 -4.39
N TYR A 268 -18.88 17.03 -4.30
CA TYR A 268 -18.22 17.63 -3.14
C TYR A 268 -17.81 19.06 -3.49
N LEU A 269 -18.37 20.03 -2.77
CA LEU A 269 -18.06 21.45 -2.93
C LEU A 269 -16.76 21.76 -2.17
N TRP A 270 -15.79 22.32 -2.88
CA TRP A 270 -14.49 22.73 -2.33
C TRP A 270 -14.45 24.24 -2.10
N ASN A 271 -14.17 24.66 -0.87
CA ASN A 271 -14.15 26.09 -0.51
C ASN A 271 -12.76 26.73 -0.58
N GLY A 272 -11.71 25.96 -0.90
CA GLY A 272 -10.32 26.38 -0.86
C GLY A 272 -9.53 25.87 0.34
N ASN A 273 -10.19 25.28 1.34
CA ASN A 273 -9.57 24.73 2.55
C ASN A 273 -10.11 23.34 2.91
N SER A 274 -11.40 23.10 2.70
CA SER A 274 -12.07 21.83 2.96
C SER A 274 -13.16 21.57 1.91
N TYR A 275 -13.68 20.36 1.90
CA TYR A 275 -14.84 19.99 1.09
C TYR A 275 -16.04 19.60 1.95
N GLN A 276 -17.23 19.75 1.39
CA GLN A 276 -18.49 19.28 1.95
C GLN A 276 -19.33 18.62 0.86
N LEU A 277 -20.07 17.57 1.21
CA LEU A 277 -21.04 16.97 0.29
C LEU A 277 -22.17 17.97 0.04
N LYS A 278 -22.54 18.17 -1.23
CA LYS A 278 -23.65 19.02 -1.65
C LYS A 278 -25.01 18.42 -1.28
#